data_AF-K8XK75-F1
#
_entry.id   AF-K8XK75-F1
#
_cell.length_a   1.000
_cell.length_b   1.000
_cell.length_c   1.000
_cell.angle_alpha   90.00
_cell.angle_beta   90.00
_cell.angle_gamma   90.00
#
_symmetry.space_group_name_H-M   'P 1'
#
loop_
_entity.id
_entity.type
_entity.pdbx_description
1 polymer ?
#
loop_
_entity_poly.entity_id
_entity_poly.type
_entity_poly.pdbx_seq_one_letter_code
_entity_poly.pdbx_strand_id
1 'polypeptide(L)'
;MQPHTTRPPAVTGPQTHSADTSDLPTGLDEQIKQYRQRRRDRHKNECLPTRSRADREAEEIVRFAVIWAPFGGPPGMETFVQFGVTGRGFVDKLRQSILQARCDPHVSRWLARVYEY
;
A
#
# COMPACT_ATOMS: atom_id res chain seq x y z
N MET A 1 -71.98 -22.35 35.78
CA MET A 1 -71.87 -23.82 35.76
C MET A 1 -71.47 -24.24 34.34
N GLN A 2 -70.37 -24.98 34.20
CA GLN A 2 -69.92 -25.72 33.00
C GLN A 2 -70.75 -27.02 32.82
N PRO A 3 -70.58 -27.89 31.79
CA PRO A 3 -69.86 -27.80 30.50
C PRO A 3 -70.69 -28.34 29.29
N HIS A 4 -70.19 -28.21 28.06
CA HIS A 4 -70.17 -29.37 27.14
C HIS A 4 -68.98 -29.29 26.17
N THR A 5 -68.32 -30.44 26.10
CA THR A 5 -67.17 -30.80 25.27
C THR A 5 -67.63 -31.09 23.84
N THR A 6 -66.88 -30.58 22.84
CA THR A 6 -66.73 -31.23 21.54
C THR A 6 -65.32 -30.98 21.01
N ARG A 7 -64.53 -32.07 20.85
CA ARG A 7 -63.23 -32.12 20.17
C ARG A 7 -63.38 -32.93 18.89
N PRO A 8 -62.87 -32.45 17.73
CA PRO A 8 -62.03 -33.33 16.89
C PRO A 8 -60.96 -32.52 16.10
N PRO A 9 -60.16 -33.13 15.19
CA PRO A 9 -59.05 -34.02 15.50
C PRO A 9 -57.72 -33.53 14.88
N ALA A 10 -56.67 -34.30 15.16
CA ALA A 10 -55.28 -34.11 14.74
C ALA A 10 -55.09 -33.70 13.26
N VAL A 11 -54.34 -32.61 13.06
CA VAL A 11 -53.61 -32.36 11.82
C VAL A 11 -52.14 -32.20 12.20
N THR A 12 -51.44 -33.31 11.96
CA THR A 12 -50.09 -33.43 11.40
C THR A 12 -49.20 -32.20 11.60
N GLY A 13 -48.19 -32.37 12.46
CA GLY A 13 -47.12 -31.39 12.61
C GLY A 13 -46.49 -31.02 11.27
N PRO A 14 -45.95 -29.81 11.13
CA PRO A 14 -45.08 -29.52 10.01
C PRO A 14 -43.86 -30.41 10.18
N GLN A 15 -43.80 -31.47 9.36
CA GLN A 15 -42.55 -32.09 8.98
C GLN A 15 -41.63 -30.94 8.56
N THR A 16 -40.66 -30.60 9.40
CA THR A 16 -39.44 -29.97 8.93
C THR A 16 -38.84 -30.98 7.98
N HIS A 17 -39.20 -30.85 6.70
CA HIS A 17 -38.36 -31.34 5.62
C HIS A 17 -36.97 -30.85 5.97
N SER A 18 -36.13 -31.82 6.35
CA SER A 18 -34.69 -31.62 6.37
C SER A 18 -34.38 -31.20 4.94
N ALA A 19 -34.28 -29.89 4.74
CA ALA A 19 -33.66 -29.33 3.58
C ALA A 19 -32.22 -29.81 3.69
N ASP A 20 -32.00 -30.95 3.05
CA ASP A 20 -30.71 -31.48 2.69
C ASP A 20 -30.04 -30.38 1.89
N THR A 21 -29.39 -29.48 2.62
CA THR A 21 -28.69 -28.31 2.10
C THR A 21 -27.24 -28.73 1.86
N SER A 22 -27.05 -29.92 1.29
CA SER A 22 -25.74 -30.48 0.96
C SER A 22 -25.35 -30.21 -0.49
N ASP A 23 -26.10 -29.40 -1.23
CA ASP A 23 -25.82 -29.06 -2.62
C ASP A 23 -26.06 -27.57 -2.92
N LEU A 24 -25.46 -26.68 -2.12
CA LEU A 24 -25.14 -25.33 -2.59
C LEU A 24 -23.70 -25.34 -3.12
N PRO A 25 -23.47 -24.74 -4.29
CA PRO A 25 -22.38 -25.11 -5.16
C PRO A 25 -21.07 -24.64 -4.53
N THR A 26 -20.17 -25.58 -4.28
CA THR A 26 -18.75 -25.35 -4.03
C THR A 26 -18.17 -24.29 -4.98
N GLY A 27 -18.73 -24.16 -6.19
CA GLY A 27 -18.42 -23.11 -7.16
C GLY A 27 -18.73 -21.67 -6.71
N LEU A 28 -19.79 -21.41 -5.94
CA LEU A 28 -20.06 -20.07 -5.36
C LEU A 28 -19.09 -19.77 -4.21
N ASP A 29 -18.80 -20.74 -3.35
CA ASP A 29 -17.81 -20.58 -2.28
C ASP A 29 -16.40 -20.41 -2.83
N GLU A 30 -16.07 -21.11 -3.91
CA GLU A 30 -14.84 -20.90 -4.68
C GLU A 30 -14.82 -19.53 -5.35
N GLN A 31 -15.93 -19.08 -5.95
CA GLN A 31 -16.03 -17.74 -6.53
C GLN A 31 -15.89 -16.66 -5.45
N ILE A 32 -16.46 -16.85 -4.26
CA ILE A 32 -16.32 -15.95 -3.11
C ILE A 32 -14.88 -15.97 -2.59
N LYS A 33 -14.25 -17.14 -2.47
CA LYS A 33 -12.84 -17.28 -2.07
C LYS A 33 -11.92 -16.61 -3.09
N GLN A 34 -12.11 -16.86 -4.38
CA GLN A 34 -11.37 -16.25 -5.47
C GLN A 34 -11.61 -14.73 -5.51
N TYR A 35 -12.83 -14.25 -5.30
CA TYR A 35 -13.13 -12.83 -5.20
C TYR A 35 -12.43 -12.17 -4.00
N ARG A 36 -12.48 -12.81 -2.82
CA ARG A 36 -11.76 -12.35 -1.61
C ARG A 36 -10.24 -12.41 -1.77
N GLN A 37 -9.73 -13.42 -2.46
CA GLN A 37 -8.31 -13.59 -2.77
C GLN A 37 -7.86 -12.51 -3.75
N ARG A 38 -8.56 -12.34 -4.88
CA ARG A 38 -8.33 -11.28 -5.87
C ARG A 38 -8.43 -9.88 -5.25
N ARG A 39 -9.34 -9.66 -4.29
CA ARG A 39 -9.43 -8.38 -3.56
C ARG A 39 -8.26 -8.18 -2.59
N ARG A 40 -7.81 -9.24 -1.90
CA ARG A 40 -6.59 -9.20 -1.06
C ARG A 40 -5.33 -9.01 -1.89
N ASP A 41 -5.23 -9.67 -3.03
CA ASP A 41 -4.11 -9.56 -3.96
C ASP A 41 -4.12 -8.21 -4.66
N ARG A 42 -5.30 -7.65 -4.97
CA ARG A 42 -5.45 -6.27 -5.42
C ARG A 42 -5.08 -5.28 -4.34
N HIS A 43 -5.38 -5.53 -3.06
CA HIS A 43 -4.91 -4.66 -1.97
C HIS A 43 -3.40 -4.79 -1.71
N LYS A 44 -2.81 -5.97 -1.96
CA LYS A 44 -1.35 -6.21 -1.91
C LYS A 44 -0.62 -5.64 -3.13
N ASN A 45 -1.25 -5.63 -4.30
CA ASN A 45 -0.77 -4.98 -5.51
C ASN A 45 -1.15 -3.50 -5.57
N GLU A 46 -2.12 -3.00 -4.82
CA GLU A 46 -2.36 -1.56 -4.59
C GLU A 46 -1.50 -1.06 -3.42
N CYS A 47 -0.94 -1.98 -2.62
CA CYS A 47 0.36 -1.84 -1.96
C CYS A 47 1.54 -2.12 -2.92
N LEU A 48 1.38 -1.92 -4.24
CA LEU A 48 2.48 -1.33 -5.02
C LEU A 48 2.97 -0.16 -4.16
N PRO A 49 4.26 -0.07 -3.83
CA PRO A 49 4.71 0.91 -2.85
C PRO A 49 4.25 2.27 -3.36
N THR A 50 3.22 2.82 -2.74
CA THR A 50 2.90 4.22 -2.83
C THR A 50 4.19 4.85 -2.35
N ARG A 51 5.01 5.36 -3.30
CA ARG A 51 6.38 5.82 -3.06
C ARG A 51 6.46 6.35 -1.65
N SER A 52 7.22 5.67 -0.81
CA SER A 52 7.26 6.01 0.60
C SER A 52 7.62 7.49 0.71
N ARG A 53 7.23 8.15 1.79
CA ARG A 53 7.62 9.54 1.99
C ARG A 53 9.14 9.72 1.84
N ALA A 54 9.92 8.71 2.26
CA ALA A 54 11.36 8.64 2.07
C ALA A 54 11.78 8.55 0.59
N ASP A 55 11.07 7.79 -0.25
CA ASP A 55 11.36 7.72 -1.70
C ASP A 55 11.09 9.07 -2.39
N ARG A 56 10.02 9.77 -1.99
CA ARG A 56 9.73 11.12 -2.50
C ARG A 56 10.77 12.14 -2.05
N GLU A 57 11.14 12.12 -0.77
CA GLU A 57 12.21 12.97 -0.22
C GLU A 57 13.54 12.69 -0.94
N ALA A 58 13.86 11.42 -1.18
CA ALA A 58 15.08 11.03 -1.90
C ALA A 58 15.13 11.57 -3.33
N GLU A 59 14.01 11.53 -4.04
CA GLU A 59 13.92 12.13 -5.37
C GLU A 59 14.02 13.65 -5.36
N GLU A 60 13.43 14.31 -4.36
CA GLU A 60 13.54 15.77 -4.19
C GLU A 60 14.98 16.18 -3.93
N ILE A 61 15.70 15.45 -3.06
CA ILE A 61 17.13 15.66 -2.79
C ILE A 61 17.95 15.52 -4.07
N VAL A 62 17.72 14.46 -4.86
CA VAL A 62 18.45 14.25 -6.13
C VAL A 62 18.12 15.36 -7.14
N ARG A 63 16.84 15.72 -7.32
CA ARG A 63 16.44 16.79 -8.23
C ARG A 63 17.08 18.12 -7.84
N PHE A 64 17.06 18.45 -6.55
CA PHE A 64 17.69 19.66 -6.02
C PHE A 64 19.20 19.67 -6.28
N ALA A 65 19.88 18.55 -6.04
CA ALA A 65 21.31 18.42 -6.30
C ALA A 65 21.67 18.58 -7.78
N VAL A 66 20.83 18.06 -8.69
CA VAL A 66 21.00 18.21 -10.15
C VAL A 66 20.89 19.67 -10.60
N ILE A 67 19.92 20.42 -10.05
CA ILE A 67 19.73 21.85 -10.37
C ILE A 67 20.96 22.66 -9.96
N TRP A 68 21.52 22.34 -8.79
CA TRP A 68 22.62 23.09 -8.20
C TRP A 68 24.03 22.61 -8.60
N ALA A 69 24.12 21.43 -9.21
CA ALA A 69 25.40 20.84 -9.58
C ALA A 69 26.26 21.71 -10.51
N PRO A 70 25.72 22.42 -11.53
CA PRO A 70 26.51 23.34 -12.35
C PRO A 70 27.16 24.50 -11.57
N PHE A 71 26.64 24.82 -10.38
CA PHE A 71 27.10 25.92 -9.53
C PHE A 71 28.00 25.45 -8.38
N GLY A 72 28.37 24.16 -8.34
CA GLY A 72 29.17 23.57 -7.27
C GLY A 72 28.36 23.17 -6.02
N GLY A 73 27.03 23.17 -6.11
CA GLY A 73 26.14 22.71 -5.05
C GLY A 73 25.23 23.79 -4.47
N PRO A 74 24.21 23.39 -3.68
CA PRO A 74 23.23 24.33 -3.18
C PRO A 74 23.79 25.16 -2.00
N PRO A 75 23.35 26.42 -1.85
CA PRO A 75 23.66 27.23 -0.69
C PRO A 75 23.20 26.53 0.60
N GLY A 76 24.00 26.64 1.67
CA GLY A 76 23.69 26.02 2.96
C GLY A 76 22.37 26.51 3.56
N MET A 77 22.02 27.79 3.35
CA MET A 77 20.76 28.37 3.80
C MET A 77 19.56 27.74 3.07
N GLU A 78 19.64 27.60 1.76
CA GLU A 78 18.55 27.07 0.94
C GLU A 78 18.31 25.57 1.19
N THR A 79 19.41 24.85 1.39
CA THR A 79 19.42 23.46 1.84
C THR A 79 18.76 23.29 3.21
N PHE A 80 19.02 24.22 4.14
CA PHE A 80 18.42 24.21 5.47
C PHE A 80 16.93 24.53 5.42
N VAL A 81 16.50 25.50 4.61
CA VAL A 81 15.07 25.85 4.46
C VAL A 81 14.27 24.70 3.85
N GLN A 82 14.80 24.01 2.83
CA GLN A 82 14.06 22.93 2.18
C GLN A 82 14.11 21.59 2.93
N PHE A 83 15.28 21.22 3.46
CA PHE A 83 15.51 19.87 3.99
C PHE A 83 15.85 19.83 5.48
N GLY A 84 15.99 21.00 6.14
CA GLY A 84 16.35 21.10 7.55
C GLY A 84 17.76 20.61 7.88
N VAL A 85 18.64 20.48 6.88
CA VAL A 85 20.01 19.98 7.05
C VAL A 85 21.04 21.02 6.63
N THR A 86 22.24 20.90 7.19
CA THR A 86 23.40 21.71 6.78
C THR A 86 23.97 21.18 5.47
N GLY A 87 24.82 21.96 4.79
CA GLY A 87 25.42 21.56 3.52
C GLY A 87 26.19 20.22 3.58
N ARG A 88 26.89 19.93 4.68
CA ARG A 88 27.53 18.61 4.89
C ARG A 88 26.50 17.49 5.04
N GLY A 89 25.47 17.70 5.87
CA GLY A 89 24.39 16.73 6.05
C GLY A 89 23.58 16.48 4.77
N PHE A 90 23.56 17.44 3.84
CA PHE A 90 22.96 17.27 2.52
C PHE A 90 23.74 16.31 1.63
N VAL A 91 25.08 16.36 1.64
CA VAL A 91 25.90 15.41 0.86
C VAL A 91 25.68 13.97 1.34
N ASP A 92 25.61 13.76 2.66
CA ASP A 92 25.32 12.45 3.24
C ASP A 92 23.91 11.97 2.90
N LYS A 93 22.91 12.85 2.99
CA LYS A 93 21.54 12.56 2.53
C LYS A 93 21.50 12.25 1.04
N LEU A 94 22.21 13.00 0.19
CA LEU A 94 22.25 12.80 -1.25
C LEU A 94 22.81 11.43 -1.63
N ARG A 95 23.90 11.00 -0.98
CA ARG A 95 24.45 9.64 -1.12
C ARG A 95 23.39 8.58 -0.81
N GLN A 96 22.71 8.72 0.32
CA GLN A 96 21.66 7.78 0.73
C GLN A 96 20.47 7.78 -0.24
N SER A 97 20.06 8.94 -0.72
CA SER A 97 18.96 9.11 -1.66
C SER A 97 19.24 8.48 -3.02
N ILE A 98 20.47 8.55 -3.52
CA ILE A 98 20.87 7.91 -4.77
C ILE A 98 20.77 6.37 -4.67
N LEU A 99 21.16 5.81 -3.53
CA LEU A 99 21.03 4.37 -3.25
C LEU A 99 19.57 3.94 -3.14
N GLN A 100 18.73 4.74 -2.49
CA GLN A 100 17.31 4.44 -2.28
C GLN A 100 16.46 4.60 -3.54
N ALA A 101 16.66 5.68 -4.30
CA ALA A 101 15.85 6.01 -5.47
C ALA A 101 16.16 5.15 -6.71
N ARG A 102 17.11 4.21 -6.64
CA ARG A 102 17.67 3.49 -7.80
C ARG A 102 17.98 4.46 -8.94
N CYS A 103 18.66 5.56 -8.62
CA CYS A 103 18.98 6.60 -9.58
C CYS A 103 19.79 6.06 -10.76
N ASP A 104 19.64 6.72 -11.91
CA ASP A 104 20.41 6.41 -13.09
C ASP A 104 21.93 6.47 -12.78
N PRO A 105 22.72 5.43 -13.13
CA PRO A 105 24.15 5.38 -12.82
C PRO A 105 24.96 6.54 -13.39
N HIS A 106 24.53 7.13 -14.52
CA HIS A 106 25.18 8.29 -15.12
C HIS A 106 24.96 9.54 -14.29
N VAL A 107 23.73 9.77 -13.80
CA VAL A 107 23.41 10.90 -12.91
C VAL A 107 24.14 10.77 -11.58
N SER A 108 24.17 9.55 -11.00
CA SER A 108 24.93 9.28 -9.78
C SER A 108 26.42 9.61 -9.94
N ARG A 109 27.05 9.15 -11.02
CA ARG A 109 28.47 9.40 -11.28
C ARG A 109 28.78 10.88 -11.50
N TRP A 110 27.89 11.61 -12.16
CA TRP A 110 28.04 13.04 -12.34
C TRP A 110 27.94 13.80 -11.01
N LEU A 111 26.94 13.48 -10.17
CA LEU A 111 26.78 14.09 -8.85
C LEU A 111 27.97 13.77 -7.93
N ALA A 112 28.49 12.54 -7.94
CA ALA A 112 29.68 12.19 -7.15
C ALA A 112 30.91 13.04 -7.51
N ARG A 113 31.06 13.42 -8.79
CA ARG A 113 32.16 14.30 -9.23
C ARG A 113 31.99 15.74 -8.77
N VAL A 114 30.76 16.25 -8.76
CA VAL A 114 30.48 17.66 -8.40
C VAL A 114 30.58 17.86 -6.88
N TYR A 115 30.08 16.91 -6.11
CA TYR A 115 30.05 16.99 -4.65
C TYR A 115 31.24 16.29 -3.98
N GLU A 116 32.23 15.88 -4.77
CA GLU A 116 33.51 15.25 -4.37
C GLU A 116 33.37 14.23 -3.24
N TYR A 117 32.59 13.17 -3.50
CA TYR A 117 32.26 12.18 -2.48
C TYR A 117 32.43 10.74 -2.98
#